data_AF-A0A432DT11-F1
#
_entry.id   AF-A0A432DT11-F1
#
_cell.length_a   1.000
_cell.length_b   1.000
_cell.length_c   1.000
_cell.angle_alpha   90.00
_cell.angle_beta   90.00
_cell.angle_gamma   90.00
#
_symmetry.space_group_name_H-M   'P 1'
#
loop_
_entity.id
_entity.type
_entity.pdbx_description
1 polymer ?
#
loop_
_entity_poly.entity_id
_entity_poly.type
_entity_poly.pdbx_seq_one_letter_code
_entity_poly.pdbx_strand_id
1 'polypeptide(L)'
;MGSLPFYKSERSLYESYIKSSKNLLERFEKTLLYYKEQINDLQFALVTIDKEIVDDSRIPSRTDINDEIQIRFELGKVEKIKIQFERFKLHLTELSNNLIRIKERRDILQSHKKDDEEQIFSFQKVFIQYLESFGYSKEIIGRIYISNEDNNKLFPVVKTPGFLSQPIRLMSSASDFIRAQWAFYLSLLVKAKFHLGILVLDEPGQHAMASGDLKMLLKEAAKIKTGRL
;
A
#
# COMPACT_ATOMS: atom_id res chain seq x y z
N MET A 1 3.47 -24.60 -10.70
CA MET A 1 3.07 -23.18 -10.84
C MET A 1 3.38 -22.48 -9.54
N GLY A 2 4.30 -21.53 -9.53
CA GLY A 2 4.72 -20.82 -8.31
C GLY A 2 3.54 -20.08 -7.69
N SER A 3 3.22 -20.39 -6.44
CA SER A 3 2.11 -19.77 -5.73
C SER A 3 2.42 -18.28 -5.48
N LEU A 4 1.43 -17.40 -5.63
CA LEU A 4 1.52 -15.97 -5.30
C LEU A 4 2.22 -15.64 -3.95
N PRO A 5 2.08 -16.45 -2.87
CA PRO A 5 2.86 -16.27 -1.64
C PRO A 5 4.37 -16.50 -1.80
N PHE A 6 4.81 -17.39 -2.70
CA PHE A 6 6.24 -17.62 -2.98
C PHE A 6 6.89 -16.35 -3.54
N TYR A 7 6.32 -15.74 -4.58
CA TYR A 7 6.84 -14.51 -5.17
C TYR A 7 6.78 -13.30 -4.20
N LYS A 8 5.80 -13.27 -3.28
CA LYS A 8 5.77 -12.28 -2.19
C LYS A 8 6.91 -12.49 -1.19
N SER A 9 7.19 -13.73 -0.82
CA SER A 9 8.30 -14.05 0.10
C SER A 9 9.66 -13.76 -0.52
N GLU A 10 9.83 -14.06 -1.80
CA GLU A 10 11.05 -13.79 -2.57
C GLU A 10 11.31 -12.29 -2.69
N ARG A 11 10.27 -11.50 -3.00
CA ARG A 11 10.37 -10.03 -3.01
C ARG A 11 10.71 -9.45 -1.63
N SER A 12 10.10 -9.94 -0.57
CA SER A 12 10.39 -9.50 0.81
C SER A 12 11.84 -9.79 1.21
N LEU A 13 12.38 -10.94 0.78
CA LEU A 13 13.78 -11.30 0.93
C LEU A 13 14.70 -10.30 0.22
N TYR A 14 14.44 -10.00 -1.06
CA TYR A 14 15.22 -9.03 -1.81
C TYR A 14 15.12 -7.61 -1.23
N GLU A 15 13.95 -7.17 -0.78
CA GLU A 15 13.78 -5.87 -0.10
C GLU A 15 14.58 -5.81 1.21
N SER A 16 14.63 -6.90 1.96
CA SER A 16 15.47 -7.02 3.17
C SER A 16 16.97 -6.95 2.84
N TYR A 17 17.42 -7.63 1.78
CA TYR A 17 18.81 -7.57 1.31
C TYR A 17 19.21 -6.17 0.82
N ILE A 18 18.32 -5.47 0.12
CA ILE A 18 18.57 -4.09 -0.33
C ILE A 18 18.67 -3.16 0.89
N LYS A 19 17.79 -3.34 1.88
CA LYS A 19 17.81 -2.54 3.11
C LYS A 19 19.08 -2.78 3.91
N SER A 20 19.50 -4.04 4.07
CA SER A 20 20.74 -4.37 4.79
C SER A 20 21.98 -3.83 4.05
N SER A 21 22.00 -3.92 2.72
CA SER A 21 23.08 -3.38 1.88
C SER A 21 23.16 -1.85 1.99
N LYS A 22 22.03 -1.14 1.98
CA LYS A 22 22.00 0.32 2.20
C LYS A 22 22.54 0.71 3.58
N ASN A 23 22.12 0.00 4.63
CA ASN A 23 22.64 0.24 5.99
C ASN A 23 24.15 -0.04 6.09
N LEU A 24 24.65 -1.04 5.38
CA LEU A 24 26.07 -1.35 5.32
C LEU A 24 26.86 -0.24 4.60
N LEU A 25 26.32 0.27 3.49
CA LEU A 25 26.90 1.40 2.76
C LEU A 25 27.00 2.65 3.64
N GLU A 26 25.92 2.97 4.38
CA GLU A 26 25.90 4.12 5.29
C GLU A 26 26.92 3.97 6.43
N ARG A 27 27.12 2.75 6.93
CA ARG A 27 28.18 2.46 7.91
C ARG A 27 29.57 2.69 7.32
N PHE A 28 29.83 2.18 6.11
CA PHE A 28 31.11 2.39 5.44
C PHE A 28 31.39 3.88 5.18
N GLU A 29 30.40 4.66 4.76
CA GLU A 29 30.55 6.11 4.59
C GLU A 29 30.92 6.82 5.90
N LYS A 30 30.27 6.46 7.02
CA LYS A 30 30.61 7.00 8.34
C LYS A 30 32.02 6.62 8.78
N THR A 31 32.43 5.37 8.55
CA THR A 31 33.78 4.89 8.84
C THR A 31 34.83 5.60 7.99
N LEU A 32 34.55 5.83 6.70
CA LEU A 32 35.44 6.54 5.79
C LEU A 32 35.61 8.00 6.24
N LEU A 33 34.52 8.64 6.65
CA LEU A 33 34.57 10.00 7.21
C LEU A 33 35.42 10.06 8.49
N TYR A 34 35.25 9.11 9.40
CA TYR A 34 36.02 9.01 10.65
C TYR A 34 37.53 8.86 10.40
N TYR A 35 37.93 7.94 9.52
CA TYR A 35 39.35 7.77 9.20
C TYR A 35 39.93 8.98 8.45
N LYS A 36 39.13 9.66 7.63
CA LYS A 36 39.55 10.90 6.98
C LYS A 36 39.82 12.02 8.00
N GLU A 37 39.01 12.11 9.04
CA GLU A 37 39.26 13.04 10.16
C GLU A 37 40.54 12.65 10.92
N GLN A 38 40.73 11.38 11.26
CA GLN A 38 41.97 10.93 11.92
C GLN A 38 43.23 11.20 11.10
N ILE A 39 43.18 11.02 9.77
CA ILE A 39 44.32 11.31 8.89
C ILE A 39 44.67 12.79 8.94
N ASN A 40 43.67 13.68 8.93
CA ASN A 40 43.91 15.12 9.05
C ASN A 40 44.52 15.48 10.41
N ASP A 41 44.04 14.88 11.51
CA ASP A 41 44.57 15.12 12.85
C ASP A 41 46.03 14.65 12.96
N LEU A 42 46.35 13.47 12.39
CA LEU A 42 47.73 12.95 12.34
C LEU A 42 48.65 13.81 11.46
N GLN A 43 48.16 14.31 10.33
CA GLN A 43 48.91 15.25 9.50
C GLN A 43 49.19 16.55 10.25
N PHE A 44 48.22 17.05 11.03
CA PHE A 44 48.41 18.23 11.87
C PHE A 44 49.46 17.98 12.96
N ALA A 45 49.41 16.82 13.62
CA ALA A 45 50.41 16.42 14.60
C ALA A 45 51.82 16.31 14.00
N LEU A 46 51.95 15.70 12.81
CA LEU A 46 53.21 15.60 12.08
C LEU A 46 53.80 16.98 11.75
N VAL A 47 52.97 17.89 11.23
CA VAL A 47 53.40 19.28 10.94
C VAL A 47 53.83 20.01 12.22
N THR A 48 53.24 19.68 13.37
CA THR A 48 53.61 20.29 14.65
C THR A 48 54.97 19.75 15.13
N ILE A 49 55.18 18.43 15.08
CA ILE A 49 56.43 17.78 15.49
C ILE A 49 57.59 18.18 14.58
N ASP A 50 57.39 18.22 13.27
CA ASP A 50 58.42 18.65 12.30
C ASP A 50 58.87 20.11 12.56
N LYS A 51 57.97 20.94 13.11
CA LYS A 51 58.27 22.32 13.52
C LYS A 51 58.96 22.42 14.89
N GLU A 52 58.70 21.53 15.84
CA GLU A 52 59.45 21.46 17.11
C GLU A 52 60.92 21.06 16.89
N ILE A 53 61.19 20.31 15.83
CA ILE A 53 62.54 19.88 15.44
C ILE A 53 63.32 21.02 14.76
N VAL A 54 62.65 22.04 14.19
CA VAL A 54 63.25 23.16 13.44
C VAL A 54 63.07 24.47 14.20
N ASP A 55 63.72 24.62 15.36
CA ASP A 55 63.77 25.89 16.10
C ASP A 55 64.90 26.79 15.51
N ASP A 56 64.63 27.36 14.34
CA ASP A 56 65.46 28.41 13.73
C ASP A 56 64.67 29.72 13.68
N SER A 57 65.31 30.79 14.17
CA SER A 57 64.85 32.17 14.36
C SER A 57 64.36 32.95 13.12
N ARG A 58 64.00 32.27 12.03
CA ARG A 58 63.58 32.85 10.74
C ARG A 58 62.08 32.66 10.44
N ILE A 59 61.29 32.20 11.41
CA ILE A 59 59.87 31.79 11.25
C ILE A 59 58.92 32.94 11.70
N PRO A 60 57.77 33.16 11.03
CA PRO A 60 56.78 34.21 11.38
C PRO A 60 56.30 34.16 12.83
N SER A 61 55.73 35.27 13.33
CA SER A 61 55.32 35.39 14.73
C SER A 61 54.33 34.28 15.10
N ARG A 62 54.49 33.67 16.29
CA ARG A 62 53.64 32.56 16.79
C ARG A 62 52.14 32.89 16.74
N THR A 63 51.81 34.18 16.83
CA THR A 63 50.46 34.75 16.71
C THR A 63 49.88 34.60 15.30
N ASP A 64 50.64 34.93 14.26
CA ASP A 64 50.17 34.88 12.87
C ASP A 64 49.88 33.43 12.43
N ILE A 65 50.67 32.48 12.94
CA ILE A 65 50.50 31.06 12.68
C ILE A 65 49.24 30.51 13.39
N ASN A 66 48.99 30.91 14.64
CA ASN A 66 47.80 30.51 15.37
C ASN A 66 46.52 31.05 14.72
N ASP A 67 46.56 32.31 14.26
CA ASP A 67 45.45 32.93 13.55
C ASP A 67 45.19 32.21 12.21
N GLU A 68 46.24 31.83 11.47
CA GLU A 68 46.09 31.04 10.25
C GLU A 68 45.44 29.68 10.52
N ILE A 69 45.85 28.99 11.59
CA ILE A 69 45.29 27.69 11.99
C ILE A 69 43.81 27.84 12.38
N GLN A 70 43.47 28.87 13.16
CA GLN A 70 42.10 29.13 13.57
C GLN A 70 41.21 29.46 12.37
N ILE A 71 41.70 30.28 11.43
CA ILE A 71 41.00 30.59 10.18
C ILE A 71 40.77 29.30 9.39
N ARG A 72 41.76 28.44 9.22
CA ARG A 72 41.62 27.15 8.52
C ARG A 72 40.59 26.23 9.18
N PHE A 73 40.55 26.19 10.51
CA PHE A 73 39.57 25.39 11.25
C PHE A 73 38.13 25.90 11.06
N GLU A 74 37.93 27.21 11.16
CA GLU A 74 36.62 27.82 10.91
C GLU A 74 36.17 27.63 9.45
N LEU A 75 37.11 27.72 8.49
CA LEU A 75 36.85 27.42 7.08
C LEU A 75 36.41 25.96 6.89
N GLY A 76 37.04 25.02 7.60
CA GLY A 76 36.64 23.62 7.63
C GLY A 76 35.23 23.40 8.20
N LYS A 77 34.83 24.12 9.25
CA LYS A 77 33.46 24.07 9.78
C LYS A 77 32.43 24.60 8.78
N VAL A 78 32.72 25.73 8.15
CA VAL A 78 31.83 26.35 7.15
C VAL A 78 31.63 25.41 5.96
N GLU A 79 32.69 24.76 5.49
CA GLU A 79 32.57 23.79 4.39
C GLU A 79 31.74 22.55 4.78
N LYS A 80 31.88 22.05 6.03
CA LYS A 80 31.03 20.97 6.55
C LYS A 80 29.56 21.39 6.59
N ILE A 81 29.25 22.60 7.07
CA ILE A 81 27.88 23.13 7.12
C ILE A 81 27.31 23.25 5.72
N LYS A 82 28.10 23.76 4.75
CA LYS A 82 27.70 23.88 3.35
C LYS A 82 27.35 22.52 2.74
N ILE A 83 28.16 21.48 2.98
CA ILE A 83 27.87 20.12 2.50
C ILE A 83 26.57 19.60 3.12
N GLN A 84 26.36 19.81 4.42
CA GLN A 84 25.11 19.40 5.09
C GLN A 84 23.89 20.14 4.54
N PHE A 85 24.03 21.45 4.28
CA PHE A 85 22.97 22.27 3.72
C PHE A 85 22.58 21.81 2.30
N GLU A 86 23.56 21.53 1.43
CA GLU A 86 23.30 21.01 0.10
C GLU A 86 22.63 19.63 0.14
N ARG A 87 23.05 18.73 1.04
CA ARG A 87 22.35 17.44 1.25
C ARG A 87 20.91 17.64 1.71
N PHE A 88 20.67 18.54 2.64
CA PHE A 88 19.34 18.85 3.14
C PHE A 88 18.43 19.41 2.02
N LYS A 89 18.96 20.31 1.20
CA LYS A 89 18.26 20.85 0.03
C LYS A 89 17.89 19.76 -0.99
N LEU A 90 18.81 18.82 -1.25
CA LEU A 90 18.53 17.67 -2.11
C LEU A 90 17.40 16.80 -1.54
N HIS A 91 17.45 16.48 -0.24
CA HIS A 91 16.39 15.70 0.41
C HIS A 91 15.03 16.41 0.36
N LEU A 92 14.97 17.72 0.58
CA LEU A 92 13.73 18.50 0.45
C LEU A 92 13.18 18.46 -0.97
N THR A 93 14.05 18.54 -1.97
CA THR A 93 13.66 18.49 -3.38
C THR A 93 13.09 17.11 -3.74
N GLU A 94 13.73 16.04 -3.26
CA GLU A 94 13.24 14.67 -3.44
C GLU A 94 11.87 14.47 -2.76
N LEU A 95 11.71 14.97 -1.53
CA LEU A 95 10.46 14.87 -0.80
C LEU A 95 9.33 15.66 -1.48
N SER A 96 9.62 16.85 -2.01
CA SER A 96 8.68 17.64 -2.81
C SER A 96 8.23 16.88 -4.06
N ASN A 97 9.18 16.32 -4.81
CA ASN A 97 8.88 15.53 -6.01
C ASN A 97 8.02 14.30 -5.68
N ASN A 98 8.32 13.61 -4.57
CA ASN A 98 7.52 12.49 -4.10
C ASN A 98 6.09 12.92 -3.71
N LEU A 99 5.93 14.06 -3.05
CA LEU A 99 4.61 14.60 -2.72
C LEU A 99 3.79 14.95 -3.97
N ILE A 100 4.42 15.53 -4.99
CA ILE A 100 3.75 15.83 -6.27
C ILE A 100 3.22 14.53 -6.89
N ARG A 101 4.07 13.50 -7.01
CA ARG A 101 3.66 12.18 -7.54
C ARG A 101 2.52 11.54 -6.75
N ILE A 102 2.55 11.65 -5.42
CA ILE A 102 1.48 11.13 -4.55
C ILE A 102 0.18 11.89 -4.78
N LYS A 103 0.23 13.23 -4.90
CA LYS A 103 -0.95 14.05 -5.19
C LYS A 103 -1.56 13.71 -6.55
N GLU A 104 -0.73 13.62 -7.60
CA GLU A 104 -1.18 13.21 -8.94
C GLU A 104 -1.87 11.84 -8.90
N ARG A 105 -1.26 10.86 -8.24
CA ARG A 105 -1.84 9.52 -8.10
C ARG A 105 -3.15 9.53 -7.30
N ARG A 106 -3.26 10.36 -6.27
CA ARG A 106 -4.48 10.53 -5.49
C ARG A 106 -5.61 11.12 -6.34
N ASP A 107 -5.30 12.12 -7.16
CA ASP A 107 -6.30 12.79 -7.99
C ASP A 107 -6.82 11.85 -9.09
N ILE A 108 -5.94 10.99 -9.64
CA ILE A 108 -6.36 9.87 -10.51
C ILE A 108 -7.32 8.92 -9.77
N LEU A 109 -6.98 8.48 -8.56
CA LEU A 109 -7.86 7.61 -7.77
C LEU A 109 -9.22 8.25 -7.44
N GLN A 110 -9.27 9.57 -7.22
CA GLN A 110 -10.54 10.28 -7.00
C GLN A 110 -11.41 10.30 -8.26
N SER A 111 -10.82 10.36 -9.45
CA SER A 111 -11.57 10.34 -10.71
C SER A 111 -12.34 9.02 -10.91
N HIS A 112 -11.76 7.89 -10.50
CA HIS A 112 -12.38 6.57 -10.59
C HIS A 112 -13.50 6.31 -9.58
N LYS A 113 -13.68 7.20 -8.58
CA LYS A 113 -14.71 7.01 -7.55
C LYS A 113 -16.13 6.94 -8.16
N LYS A 114 -16.41 7.71 -9.21
CA LYS A 114 -17.71 7.68 -9.90
C LYS A 114 -17.91 6.36 -10.64
N ASP A 115 -16.90 5.90 -11.35
CA ASP A 115 -16.93 4.61 -12.06
C ASP A 115 -17.16 3.46 -11.08
N ASP A 116 -16.50 3.49 -9.92
CA ASP A 116 -16.66 2.50 -8.85
C ASP A 116 -18.10 2.51 -8.29
N GLU A 117 -18.67 3.70 -8.03
CA GLU A 117 -20.05 3.84 -7.56
C GLU A 117 -21.07 3.30 -8.59
N GLU A 118 -20.88 3.59 -9.88
CA GLU A 118 -21.69 3.04 -10.96
C GLU A 118 -21.57 1.51 -11.06
N GLN A 119 -20.34 0.98 -10.92
CA GLN A 119 -20.10 -0.45 -10.94
C GLN A 119 -20.80 -1.15 -9.76
N ILE A 120 -20.68 -0.60 -8.54
CA ILE A 120 -21.35 -1.12 -7.34
C ILE A 120 -22.87 -1.07 -7.52
N PHE A 121 -23.42 0.03 -8.04
CA PHE A 121 -24.85 0.14 -8.31
C PHE A 121 -25.32 -0.90 -9.33
N SER A 122 -24.55 -1.10 -10.41
CA SER A 122 -24.87 -2.10 -11.43
C SER A 122 -24.82 -3.53 -10.88
N PHE A 123 -23.88 -3.81 -9.97
CA PHE A 123 -23.75 -5.08 -9.26
C PHE A 123 -24.92 -5.30 -8.32
N GLN A 124 -25.28 -4.29 -7.51
CA GLN A 124 -26.44 -4.35 -6.61
C GLN A 124 -27.73 -4.64 -7.37
N LYS A 125 -27.94 -4.01 -8.53
CA LYS A 125 -29.13 -4.23 -9.36
C LYS A 125 -29.24 -5.69 -9.81
N VAL A 126 -28.14 -6.29 -10.29
CA VAL A 126 -28.12 -7.71 -10.70
C VAL A 126 -28.31 -8.63 -9.50
N PHE A 127 -27.71 -8.30 -8.37
CA PHE A 127 -27.88 -9.05 -7.13
C PHE A 127 -29.35 -9.11 -6.70
N ILE A 128 -30.04 -7.96 -6.68
CA ILE A 128 -31.47 -7.89 -6.34
C ILE A 128 -32.32 -8.68 -7.35
N GLN A 129 -32.02 -8.60 -8.66
CA GLN A 129 -32.73 -9.38 -9.68
C GLN A 129 -32.62 -10.90 -9.46
N TYR A 130 -31.45 -11.39 -9.03
CA TYR A 130 -31.29 -12.80 -8.70
C TYR A 130 -31.99 -13.19 -7.41
N LEU A 131 -31.98 -12.34 -6.37
CA LEU A 131 -32.76 -12.56 -5.15
C LEU A 131 -34.26 -12.74 -5.46
N GLU A 132 -34.82 -11.86 -6.29
CA GLU A 132 -36.21 -11.96 -6.75
C GLU A 132 -36.47 -13.25 -7.53
N SER A 133 -35.54 -13.63 -8.42
CA SER A 133 -35.65 -14.83 -9.25
C SER A 133 -35.59 -16.13 -8.44
N PHE A 134 -34.85 -16.14 -7.33
CA PHE A 134 -34.69 -17.30 -6.45
C PHE A 134 -35.76 -17.40 -5.36
N GLY A 135 -36.76 -16.50 -5.36
CA GLY A 135 -37.87 -16.56 -4.42
C GLY A 135 -37.52 -16.06 -3.02
N TYR A 136 -36.54 -15.15 -2.89
CA TYR A 136 -36.19 -14.54 -1.62
C TYR A 136 -37.38 -13.76 -1.02
N SER A 137 -37.46 -13.70 0.31
CA SER A 137 -38.52 -13.02 1.06
C SER A 137 -38.69 -11.54 0.70
N LYS A 138 -39.81 -11.19 0.03
CA LYS A 138 -40.10 -9.86 -0.52
C LYS A 138 -40.13 -8.72 0.50
N GLU A 139 -40.43 -9.02 1.76
CA GLU A 139 -40.51 -8.04 2.86
C GLU A 139 -39.18 -7.30 3.08
N ILE A 140 -38.05 -7.97 2.81
CA ILE A 140 -36.71 -7.46 3.11
C ILE A 140 -36.02 -6.97 1.84
N ILE A 141 -36.38 -7.46 0.64
CA ILE A 141 -35.70 -7.15 -0.64
C ILE A 141 -35.53 -5.65 -0.86
N GLY A 142 -36.58 -4.85 -0.63
CA GLY A 142 -36.54 -3.40 -0.84
C GLY A 142 -35.59 -2.65 0.10
N ARG A 143 -35.06 -3.31 1.13
CA ARG A 143 -34.14 -2.75 2.13
C ARG A 143 -32.71 -3.26 1.96
N ILE A 144 -32.47 -4.16 1.00
CA ILE A 144 -31.15 -4.74 0.74
C ILE A 144 -30.34 -3.80 -0.14
N TYR A 145 -29.10 -3.54 0.27
CA TYR A 145 -28.14 -2.77 -0.53
C TYR A 145 -26.71 -3.26 -0.27
N ILE A 146 -25.79 -2.88 -1.14
CA ILE A 146 -24.37 -3.19 -0.96
C ILE A 146 -23.73 -2.07 -0.15
N SER A 147 -23.16 -2.40 1.02
CA SER A 147 -22.60 -1.39 1.92
C SER A 147 -21.30 -0.78 1.37
N ASN A 148 -21.13 0.52 1.60
CA ASN A 148 -19.86 1.22 1.37
C ASN A 148 -19.15 1.57 2.69
N GLU A 149 -19.64 1.07 3.82
CA GLU A 149 -19.03 1.28 5.15
C GLU A 149 -17.89 0.31 5.39
N ASP A 150 -16.82 0.76 6.04
CA ASP A 150 -15.56 0.00 6.18
C ASP A 150 -15.74 -1.39 6.82
N ASN A 151 -16.64 -1.54 7.79
CA ASN A 151 -16.87 -2.81 8.49
C ASN A 151 -17.55 -3.88 7.62
N ASN A 152 -18.31 -3.49 6.58
CA ASN A 152 -19.06 -4.41 5.71
C ASN A 152 -18.89 -4.04 4.23
N LYS A 153 -17.75 -3.46 3.86
CA LYS A 153 -17.55 -2.86 2.55
C LYS A 153 -17.75 -3.89 1.44
N LEU A 154 -18.59 -3.56 0.45
CA LEU A 154 -18.98 -4.41 -0.68
C LEU A 154 -19.80 -5.66 -0.33
N PHE A 155 -20.26 -5.81 0.91
CA PHE A 155 -21.14 -6.90 1.31
C PHE A 155 -22.62 -6.47 1.34
N PRO A 156 -23.56 -7.39 1.07
CA PRO A 156 -24.99 -7.13 1.17
C PRO A 156 -25.43 -6.96 2.63
N VAL A 157 -26.08 -5.84 2.90
CA VAL A 157 -26.64 -5.48 4.20
C VAL A 157 -28.11 -5.08 4.06
N VAL A 158 -28.85 -5.13 5.17
CA VAL A 158 -30.24 -4.73 5.25
C VAL A 158 -30.34 -3.44 6.04
N LYS A 159 -30.99 -2.43 5.46
CA LYS A 159 -31.30 -1.17 6.15
C LYS A 159 -32.53 -1.34 7.04
N THR A 160 -32.36 -1.18 8.34
CA THR A 160 -33.47 -1.17 9.30
C THR A 160 -33.69 0.26 9.81
N PRO A 161 -34.91 0.82 9.70
CA PRO A 161 -35.20 2.16 10.22
C PRO A 161 -34.87 2.25 11.72
N GLY A 162 -34.02 3.21 12.10
CA GLY A 162 -33.64 3.46 13.50
C GLY A 162 -32.50 2.58 14.04
N PHE A 163 -31.93 1.68 13.23
CA PHE A 163 -30.80 0.84 13.63
C PHE A 163 -29.65 0.91 12.61
N LEU A 164 -28.45 0.52 13.03
CA LEU A 164 -27.32 0.33 12.13
C LEU A 164 -27.65 -0.79 11.14
N SER A 165 -27.24 -0.63 9.89
CA SER A 165 -27.42 -1.66 8.87
C SER A 165 -26.76 -2.96 9.28
N GLN A 166 -27.49 -4.06 9.13
CA GLN A 166 -27.03 -5.37 9.57
C GLN A 166 -26.67 -6.26 8.38
N PRO A 167 -25.67 -7.15 8.50
CA PRO A 167 -25.40 -8.17 7.50
C PRO A 167 -26.65 -8.96 7.15
N ILE A 168 -26.85 -9.26 5.86
CA ILE A 168 -28.03 -9.98 5.37
C ILE A 168 -28.26 -11.31 6.11
N ARG A 169 -27.18 -11.98 6.54
CA ARG A 169 -27.21 -13.23 7.33
C ARG A 169 -28.05 -13.12 8.60
N LEU A 170 -27.99 -11.99 9.32
CA LEU A 170 -28.68 -11.83 10.60
C LEU A 170 -30.18 -11.61 10.43
N MET A 171 -30.60 -11.11 9.26
CA MET A 171 -31.98 -10.78 8.94
C MET A 171 -32.66 -11.83 8.05
N SER A 172 -31.95 -12.90 7.66
CA SER A 172 -32.43 -13.93 6.74
C SER A 172 -32.71 -15.24 7.46
N SER A 173 -33.71 -15.98 7.00
CA SER A 173 -33.83 -17.40 7.30
C SER A 173 -32.63 -18.17 6.73
N ALA A 174 -32.39 -19.41 7.18
CA ALA A 174 -31.30 -20.24 6.67
C ALA A 174 -31.41 -20.45 5.15
N SER A 175 -32.63 -20.70 4.63
CA SER A 175 -32.86 -20.87 3.19
C SER A 175 -32.67 -19.56 2.41
N ASP A 176 -33.16 -18.43 2.92
CA ASP A 176 -32.94 -17.12 2.31
C ASP A 176 -31.46 -16.75 2.27
N PHE A 177 -30.70 -17.09 3.31
CA PHE A 177 -29.27 -16.85 3.33
C PHE A 177 -28.53 -17.62 2.22
N ILE A 178 -28.91 -18.87 1.95
CA ILE A 178 -28.35 -19.63 0.83
C ILE A 178 -28.74 -19.01 -0.52
N ARG A 179 -30.01 -18.61 -0.70
CA ARG A 179 -30.45 -17.88 -1.92
C ARG A 179 -29.64 -16.59 -2.12
N ALA A 180 -29.33 -15.88 -1.04
CA ALA A 180 -28.51 -14.69 -1.08
C ALA A 180 -27.05 -15.00 -1.47
N GLN A 181 -26.46 -16.09 -0.97
CA GLN A 181 -25.14 -16.52 -1.42
C GLN A 181 -25.13 -16.83 -2.92
N TRP A 182 -26.10 -17.58 -3.42
CA TRP A 182 -26.22 -17.88 -4.85
C TRP A 182 -26.34 -16.61 -5.68
N ALA A 183 -27.24 -15.69 -5.30
CA ALA A 183 -27.43 -14.43 -5.98
C ALA A 183 -26.14 -13.59 -5.99
N PHE A 184 -25.41 -13.57 -4.88
CA PHE A 184 -24.16 -12.83 -4.75
C PHE A 184 -23.06 -13.41 -5.65
N TYR A 185 -22.84 -14.72 -5.60
CA TYR A 185 -21.83 -15.38 -6.42
C TYR A 185 -22.15 -15.31 -7.91
N LEU A 186 -23.42 -15.45 -8.28
CA LEU A 186 -23.84 -15.32 -9.67
C LEU A 186 -23.68 -13.88 -10.19
N SER A 187 -23.95 -12.89 -9.33
CA SER A 187 -23.70 -11.48 -9.64
C SER A 187 -22.22 -11.21 -9.85
N LEU A 188 -21.35 -11.81 -9.02
CA LEU A 188 -19.90 -11.71 -9.19
C LEU A 188 -19.46 -12.32 -10.52
N LEU A 189 -19.97 -13.51 -10.87
CA LEU A 189 -19.65 -14.16 -12.14
C LEU A 189 -20.07 -13.31 -13.35
N VAL A 190 -21.15 -12.54 -13.26
CA VAL A 190 -21.65 -11.73 -14.39
C VAL A 190 -21.03 -10.33 -14.46
N LYS A 191 -20.71 -9.72 -13.31
CA LYS A 191 -20.32 -8.30 -13.23
C LYS A 191 -18.88 -8.06 -12.83
N ALA A 192 -18.21 -9.01 -12.16
CA ALA A 192 -16.83 -8.80 -11.78
C ALA A 192 -15.92 -8.94 -13.01
N LYS A 193 -15.03 -7.98 -13.22
CA LYS A 193 -14.02 -8.05 -14.30
C LYS A 193 -12.97 -9.14 -14.05
N PHE A 194 -12.66 -9.40 -12.78
CA PHE A 194 -11.63 -10.33 -12.35
C PHE A 194 -12.27 -11.54 -11.65
N HIS A 195 -12.85 -12.44 -12.44
CA HIS A 195 -13.35 -13.73 -11.96
C HIS A 195 -12.66 -14.87 -12.71
N LEU A 196 -12.59 -16.05 -12.08
CA LEU A 196 -12.01 -17.24 -12.70
C LEU A 196 -12.87 -17.83 -13.83
N GLY A 197 -14.08 -17.30 -14.05
CA GLY A 197 -15.01 -17.77 -15.09
C GLY A 197 -15.71 -19.09 -14.74
N ILE A 198 -15.45 -19.62 -13.54
CA ILE A 198 -16.03 -20.86 -13.03
C ILE A 198 -16.65 -20.56 -11.66
N LEU A 199 -17.84 -21.08 -11.43
CA LEU A 199 -18.51 -21.09 -10.13
C LEU A 199 -18.78 -22.54 -9.73
N VAL A 200 -18.24 -22.93 -8.57
CA VAL A 200 -18.49 -24.24 -7.96
C VAL A 200 -19.31 -24.00 -6.70
N LEU A 201 -20.46 -24.65 -6.60
CA LEU A 201 -21.33 -24.58 -5.44
C LEU A 201 -21.31 -25.95 -4.76
N ASP A 202 -20.93 -25.95 -3.48
CA ASP A 202 -20.92 -27.16 -2.68
C ASP A 202 -22.34 -27.48 -2.22
N GLU A 203 -22.85 -28.64 -2.62
CA GLU A 203 -24.13 -29.23 -2.23
C GLU A 203 -25.32 -28.25 -2.08
N PRO A 204 -25.75 -27.56 -3.16
CA PRO A 204 -26.86 -26.59 -3.11
C PRO A 204 -28.22 -27.18 -2.70
N GLY A 205 -28.32 -28.52 -2.56
CA GLY A 205 -29.54 -29.22 -2.16
C GLY A 205 -29.58 -29.68 -0.69
N GLN A 206 -28.49 -29.56 0.09
CA GLN A 206 -28.45 -30.13 1.45
C GLN A 206 -29.28 -29.36 2.49
N HIS A 207 -29.54 -28.06 2.28
CA HIS A 207 -30.22 -27.20 3.26
C HIS A 207 -31.73 -27.11 3.04
N ALA A 208 -32.48 -28.23 3.05
CA ALA A 208 -33.94 -28.24 3.01
C ALA A 208 -34.57 -27.23 2.02
N MET A 209 -33.92 -27.01 0.88
CA MET A 209 -34.35 -26.02 -0.10
C MET A 209 -35.39 -26.67 -1.00
N ALA A 210 -36.43 -25.91 -1.33
CA ALA A 210 -37.44 -26.41 -2.24
C ALA A 210 -36.79 -26.71 -3.61
N SER A 211 -37.13 -27.86 -4.20
CA SER A 211 -36.61 -28.28 -5.51
C SER A 211 -36.85 -27.23 -6.61
N GLY A 212 -37.86 -26.36 -6.42
CA GLY A 212 -38.15 -25.23 -7.29
C GLY A 212 -37.05 -24.15 -7.29
N ASP A 213 -36.41 -23.89 -6.16
CA ASP A 213 -35.39 -22.85 -6.03
C ASP A 213 -34.10 -23.25 -6.76
N LEU A 214 -33.70 -24.52 -6.62
CA LEU A 214 -32.56 -25.09 -7.35
C LEU A 214 -32.80 -25.07 -8.87
N LYS A 215 -34.04 -25.34 -9.30
CA LYS A 215 -34.41 -25.26 -10.72
C LYS A 215 -34.28 -23.83 -11.25
N MET A 216 -34.66 -22.83 -10.45
CA MET A 216 -34.50 -21.41 -10.81
C MET A 216 -33.03 -21.01 -10.87
N LEU A 217 -32.20 -21.45 -9.92
CA LEU A 217 -30.75 -21.25 -9.95
C LEU A 217 -30.14 -21.78 -11.25
N LEU A 218 -30.40 -23.04 -11.60
CA LEU A 218 -29.87 -23.67 -12.81
C LEU A 218 -30.39 -22.96 -14.08
N LYS A 219 -31.65 -22.52 -14.09
CA LYS A 219 -32.24 -21.79 -15.20
C LYS A 219 -31.58 -20.43 -15.41
N GLU A 220 -31.32 -19.67 -14.35
CA GLU A 220 -30.61 -18.38 -14.47
C GLU A 220 -29.13 -18.59 -14.83
N ALA A 221 -28.47 -19.59 -14.22
CA ALA A 221 -27.09 -19.93 -14.55
C ALA A 221 -26.91 -20.33 -16.03
N ALA A 222 -27.85 -21.10 -16.60
CA ALA A 222 -27.81 -21.50 -18.01
C ALA A 222 -27.95 -20.34 -19.00
N LYS A 223 -28.54 -19.20 -18.59
CA LYS A 223 -28.65 -18.01 -19.44
C LYS A 223 -27.34 -17.23 -19.52
N ILE A 224 -26.40 -17.48 -18.60
CA ILE A 224 -25.12 -16.80 -18.57
C ILE A 224 -24.27 -17.36 -19.71
N LYS A 225 -24.23 -16.63 -20.82
CA LYS A 225 -23.26 -16.88 -21.88
C LYS A 225 -21.91 -16.37 -21.40
N THR A 226 -21.03 -17.28 -21.02
CA THR A 226 -19.61 -16.97 -20.74
C THR A 226 -18.94 -16.56 -22.05
N GLY A 227 -19.07 -15.28 -22.41
CA GLY A 227 -18.66 -14.72 -23.70
C GLY A 227 -17.78 -13.49 -23.59
N ARG A 228 -17.00 -13.37 -22.51
CA ARG A 228 -15.91 -12.38 -22.37
C ARG A 228 -14.76 -12.99 -21.59
N LEU A 229 -13.91 -13.72 -22.32
CA LEU A 229 -12.48 -13.76 -22.03
C LEU A 229 -11.82 -12.62 -22.81
#